data_AF-A0AAW9DJA5-F1
#
_entry.id   AF-A0AAW9DJA5-F1
#
_cell.length_a   1.000
_cell.length_b   1.000
_cell.length_c   1.000
_cell.angle_alpha   90.00
_cell.angle_beta   90.00
_cell.angle_gamma   90.00
#
_symmetry.space_group_name_H-M   'P 1'
#
loop_
_entity.id
_entity.type
_entity.pdbx_description
1 polymer ?
#
loop_
_entity_poly.entity_id
_entity_poly.type
_entity_poly.pdbx_seq_one_letter_code
_entity_poly.pdbx_strand_id
1 'polypeptide(L)'
;LVKAGLVNGIAHITGGGFIENIPRMFADNLAAEIEEDKIPVLPIFTALEKYGKIKHEEMFEIFNMGIGLVLAVSPDKVDSVCQLVDEEVYTIGRIIAKEDKRVVIK
;
A
#
# COMPACT_ATOMS: atom_id res chain seq x y z
N LEU A 1 3.39 1.57 17.91
CA LEU A 1 2.58 2.45 17.03
C LEU A 1 1.14 2.66 17.53
N VAL A 2 0.30 1.61 17.58
CA VAL A 2 -1.13 1.75 17.97
C VAL A 2 -1.33 2.35 19.36
N LYS A 3 -0.66 1.80 20.39
CA LYS A 3 -0.72 2.35 21.76
C LYS A 3 -0.27 3.81 21.87
N ALA A 4 0.59 4.25 20.95
CA ALA A 4 1.12 5.61 20.90
C ALA A 4 0.25 6.56 20.05
N GLY A 5 -0.85 6.08 19.45
CA GLY A 5 -1.75 6.90 18.63
C GLY A 5 -1.08 7.44 17.35
N LEU A 6 -0.10 6.71 16.81
CA LEU A 6 0.69 7.17 15.64
C LEU A 6 0.10 6.77 14.29
N VAL A 7 -0.81 5.81 14.25
CA VAL A 7 -1.39 5.23 13.02
C VAL A 7 -2.90 5.42 13.03
N ASN A 8 -3.44 5.80 11.88
CA ASN A 8 -4.88 6.01 11.66
C ASN A 8 -5.55 4.75 11.08
N GLY A 9 -4.78 3.90 10.40
CA GLY A 9 -5.24 2.66 9.79
C GLY A 9 -4.07 1.75 9.45
N ILE A 10 -4.34 0.45 9.38
CA ILE A 10 -3.36 -0.59 9.05
C ILE A 10 -4.02 -1.58 8.09
N ALA A 11 -3.33 -1.93 7.01
CA ALA A 11 -3.73 -2.99 6.09
C ALA A 11 -2.61 -4.03 5.97
N HIS A 12 -2.92 -5.29 6.23
CA HIS A 12 -2.03 -6.42 5.94
C HIS A 12 -2.34 -6.93 4.53
N ILE A 13 -1.33 -6.90 3.65
CA ILE A 13 -1.48 -7.22 2.24
C ILE A 13 -1.31 -8.72 2.04
N THR A 14 -2.42 -9.39 1.70
CA THR A 14 -2.49 -10.84 1.54
C THR A 14 -3.18 -11.18 0.21
N GLY A 15 -4.04 -12.20 0.16
CA GLY A 15 -4.87 -12.47 -1.01
C GLY A 15 -5.72 -11.24 -1.36
N GLY A 16 -5.84 -10.94 -2.66
CA GLY A 16 -6.49 -9.73 -3.14
C GLY A 16 -5.56 -8.50 -3.27
N GLY A 17 -4.27 -8.65 -2.91
CA GLY A 17 -3.25 -7.64 -3.13
C GLY A 17 -3.59 -6.28 -2.53
N PHE A 18 -3.19 -5.20 -3.21
CA PHE A 18 -3.43 -3.83 -2.78
C PHE A 18 -4.90 -3.47 -2.89
N ILE A 19 -5.53 -3.86 -4.01
CA ILE A 19 -6.89 -3.45 -4.38
C ILE A 19 -7.93 -3.87 -3.33
N GLU A 20 -7.79 -5.09 -2.79
CA GLU A 20 -8.72 -5.60 -1.77
C GLU A 20 -8.35 -5.19 -0.34
N ASN A 21 -7.06 -5.11 -0.02
CA ASN A 21 -6.62 -4.99 1.37
C ASN A 21 -6.49 -3.53 1.83
N ILE A 22 -5.95 -2.63 0.99
CA ILE A 22 -5.72 -1.23 1.37
C ILE A 22 -7.03 -0.51 1.73
N PRO A 23 -8.15 -0.65 0.98
CA PRO A 23 -9.39 0.06 1.33
C PRO A 23 -10.02 -0.32 2.66
N ARG A 24 -9.61 -1.43 3.28
CA ARG A 24 -10.14 -1.89 4.57
C ARG A 24 -9.72 -1.01 5.74
N MET A 25 -8.72 -0.13 5.55
CA MET A 25 -8.20 0.72 6.61
C MET A 25 -8.77 2.15 6.64
N PHE A 26 -9.64 2.53 5.68
CA PHE A 26 -10.21 3.88 5.61
C PHE A 26 -11.67 3.89 5.12
N ALA A 27 -12.35 5.03 5.31
CA ALA A 27 -13.76 5.20 5.00
C ALA A 27 -14.08 5.13 3.48
N ASP A 28 -15.34 4.85 3.15
CA ASP A 28 -15.79 4.62 1.78
C ASP A 28 -15.72 5.85 0.87
N ASN A 29 -15.67 7.06 1.43
CA ASN A 29 -15.51 8.32 0.69
C ASN A 29 -14.04 8.67 0.39
N LEU A 30 -13.10 7.79 0.76
CA LEU A 30 -11.67 7.98 0.56
C LEU A 30 -11.10 6.92 -0.40
N ALA A 31 -9.98 7.27 -1.03
CA ALA A 31 -9.19 6.39 -1.86
C ALA A 31 -7.69 6.51 -1.53
N ALA A 32 -6.93 5.46 -1.83
CA ALA A 32 -5.47 5.48 -1.78
C ALA A 32 -4.91 5.74 -3.17
N GLU A 33 -4.16 6.82 -3.32
CA GLU A 33 -3.28 7.06 -4.47
C GLU A 33 -1.91 6.48 -4.14
N ILE A 34 -1.49 5.47 -4.90
CA ILE A 34 -0.23 4.75 -4.74
C ILE A 34 0.69 5.16 -5.89
N GLU A 35 1.91 5.57 -5.55
CA GLU A 35 2.97 5.92 -6.50
C GLU A 35 3.85 4.67 -6.70
N GLU A 36 3.68 3.98 -7.83
CA GLU A 36 4.32 2.68 -8.07
C GLU A 36 5.84 2.77 -8.10
N ASP A 37 6.38 3.88 -8.60
CA ASP A 37 7.82 4.15 -8.68
C ASP A 37 8.50 4.23 -7.30
N LYS A 38 7.72 4.39 -6.22
CA LYS A 38 8.20 4.37 -4.83
C LYS A 38 8.15 2.99 -4.17
N ILE A 39 7.61 1.98 -4.86
CA ILE A 39 7.55 0.62 -4.35
C ILE A 39 8.86 -0.09 -4.72
N PRO A 40 9.53 -0.78 -3.77
CA PRO A 40 10.71 -1.59 -4.05
C PRO A 40 10.30 -2.91 -4.73
N VAL A 41 9.80 -2.85 -5.96
CA VAL A 41 9.29 -4.03 -6.67
C VAL A 41 10.42 -5.04 -6.85
N LEU A 42 10.29 -6.18 -6.18
CA LEU A 42 11.30 -7.24 -6.22
C LEU A 42 11.30 -7.94 -7.60
N PRO A 43 12.47 -8.40 -8.11
CA PRO A 43 12.58 -9.03 -9.44
C PRO A 43 11.65 -10.22 -9.68
N ILE A 44 11.21 -10.90 -8.61
CA ILE A 44 10.27 -12.02 -8.69
C ILE A 44 8.92 -11.59 -9.26
N PHE A 45 8.42 -10.38 -8.96
CA PHE A 45 7.14 -9.90 -9.48
C PHE A 45 7.20 -9.63 -10.98
N THR A 46 8.30 -9.04 -11.47
CA THR A 46 8.55 -8.88 -12.90
C THR A 46 8.61 -10.24 -13.62
N ALA A 47 9.21 -11.25 -12.97
CA ALA A 47 9.24 -12.61 -13.54
C ALA A 47 7.82 -13.22 -13.58
N LEU A 48 7.04 -13.10 -12.51
CA LEU A 48 5.66 -13.58 -12.44
C LEU A 48 4.77 -12.93 -13.51
N GLU A 49 4.86 -11.61 -13.66
CA GLU A 49 4.14 -10.86 -14.69
C GLU A 49 4.47 -11.38 -16.09
N LYS A 50 5.77 -11.45 -16.41
CA LYS A 50 6.27 -11.87 -17.73
C LYS A 50 5.92 -13.31 -18.06
N TYR A 51 6.21 -14.26 -17.17
CA TYR A 51 6.05 -15.69 -17.44
C TYR A 51 4.62 -16.16 -17.24
N GLY A 52 3.89 -15.56 -16.30
CA GLY A 52 2.47 -15.81 -16.09
C GLY A 52 1.57 -15.14 -17.14
N LYS A 53 2.10 -14.20 -17.93
CA LYS A 53 1.33 -13.37 -18.86
C LYS A 53 0.18 -12.65 -18.16
N ILE A 54 0.45 -12.19 -16.94
CA ILE A 54 -0.51 -11.47 -16.09
C ILE A 54 -0.50 -10.02 -16.54
N LYS A 55 -1.67 -9.39 -16.60
CA LYS A 55 -1.70 -7.95 -16.88
C LYS A 55 -1.11 -7.19 -15.71
N HIS A 56 -0.40 -6.10 -16.00
CA HIS A 56 0.25 -5.30 -14.99
C HIS A 56 -0.71 -4.87 -13.85
N GLU A 57 -1.92 -4.41 -14.19
CA GLU A 57 -2.96 -4.03 -13.23
C GLU A 57 -3.39 -5.19 -12.31
N GLU A 58 -3.46 -6.42 -12.85
CA GLU A 58 -3.84 -7.62 -12.09
C GLU A 58 -2.75 -8.02 -11.07
N MET A 59 -1.49 -7.58 -11.27
CA MET A 59 -0.42 -7.84 -10.31
C MET A 59 -0.75 -7.27 -8.92
N PHE A 60 -1.38 -6.09 -8.87
CA PHE A 60 -1.81 -5.42 -7.64
C PHE A 60 -3.10 -6.01 -7.04
N GLU A 61 -3.82 -6.85 -7.77
CA GLU A 61 -5.01 -7.57 -7.27
C GLU A 61 -4.65 -8.94 -6.70
N ILE A 62 -3.48 -9.47 -7.03
CA ILE A 62 -3.09 -10.85 -6.67
C ILE A 62 -1.96 -10.84 -5.65
N PHE A 63 -0.95 -10.00 -5.87
CA PHE A 63 0.30 -10.01 -5.12
C PHE A 63 0.43 -8.81 -4.20
N ASN A 64 1.35 -8.94 -3.24
CA ASN A 64 1.71 -7.85 -2.33
C ASN A 64 2.77 -6.89 -2.92
N MET A 65 3.29 -7.17 -4.11
CA MET A 65 4.27 -6.33 -4.81
C MET A 65 5.51 -5.92 -3.98
N GLY A 66 5.83 -6.67 -2.92
CA GLY A 66 6.94 -6.41 -2.00
C GLY A 66 6.54 -5.72 -0.69
N ILE A 67 5.29 -5.28 -0.54
CA ILE A 67 4.80 -4.60 0.67
C ILE A 67 3.85 -5.50 1.45
N GLY A 68 4.28 -5.99 2.62
CA GLY A 68 3.45 -6.82 3.49
C GLY A 68 2.43 -6.03 4.32
N LEU A 69 2.79 -4.82 4.76
CA LEU A 69 1.95 -3.97 5.61
C LEU A 69 1.93 -2.54 5.07
N VAL A 70 0.74 -1.94 5.05
CA VAL A 70 0.52 -0.53 4.71
C VAL A 70 -0.08 0.18 5.91
N LEU A 71 0.47 1.34 6.26
CA LEU A 71 0.03 2.16 7.38
C LEU A 71 -0.53 3.50 6.85
N ALA A 72 -1.72 3.88 7.28
CA ALA A 72 -2.22 5.25 7.11
C ALA A 72 -1.74 6.10 8.28
N VAL A 73 -0.91 7.11 8.02
CA VAL A 73 -0.24 7.94 9.02
C VAL A 73 -0.47 9.42 8.69
N SER A 74 -0.74 10.24 9.71
CA SER A 74 -0.81 11.69 9.50
C SER A 74 0.56 12.25 9.12
N PRO A 75 0.65 13.23 8.21
CA PRO A 75 1.94 13.74 7.71
C PRO A 75 2.92 14.17 8.80
N ASP A 76 2.43 14.75 9.89
CA ASP A 76 3.21 15.21 11.05
C ASP A 76 3.79 14.07 11.91
N LYS A 77 3.36 12.82 11.71
CA LYS A 77 3.75 11.65 12.49
C LYS A 77 4.65 10.67 11.75
N VAL A 78 4.89 10.89 10.45
CA VAL A 78 5.66 9.97 9.60
C VAL A 78 7.05 9.71 10.18
N ASP A 79 7.79 10.77 10.53
CA ASP A 79 9.15 10.63 11.08
C ASP A 79 9.17 9.82 12.39
N SER A 80 8.19 10.03 13.26
CA SER A 80 8.06 9.27 14.51
C SER A 80 7.76 7.80 14.27
N VAL A 81 6.97 7.48 13.23
CA VAL A 81 6.71 6.09 12.84
C VAL A 81 7.98 5.46 12.28
N CYS A 82 8.69 6.13 11.37
CA CYS A 82 9.92 5.62 10.77
C CYS A 82 11.02 5.36 11.81
N GLN A 83 11.10 6.16 12.88
CA GLN A 83 12.06 5.94 13.96
C GLN A 83 11.74 4.74 14.87
N LEU A 84 10.47 4.31 14.92
CA LEU A 84 10.00 3.25 15.82
C LEU A 84 9.84 1.89 15.14
N VAL A 85 9.95 1.84 13.81
CA VAL A 85 9.88 0.61 13.02
C VAL A 85 11.30 0.18 12.68
N ASP A 86 11.67 -1.04 13.05
CA ASP A 86 13.00 -1.63 12.79
C ASP A 86 13.07 -2.36 11.44
N GLU A 87 12.21 -1.96 10.51
CA GLU A 87 12.09 -2.50 9.15
C GLU A 87 12.15 -1.34 8.16
N GLU A 88 12.39 -1.66 6.89
CA GLU A 88 12.45 -0.65 5.84
C GLU A 88 11.06 -0.09 5.55
N VAL A 89 10.92 1.24 5.67
CA VAL A 89 9.64 1.95 5.50
C VAL A 89 9.69 2.80 4.24
N TYR A 90 8.66 2.66 3.42
CA TYR A 90 8.51 3.39 2.17
C TYR A 90 7.25 4.26 2.23
N THR A 91 7.39 5.54 1.90
CA THR A 91 6.23 6.40 1.65
C THR A 91 5.74 6.12 0.24
N ILE A 92 4.74 5.25 0.10
CA ILE A 92 4.26 4.74 -1.20
C ILE A 92 3.08 5.54 -1.79
N GLY A 93 2.62 6.60 -1.12
CA GLY A 93 1.49 7.38 -1.62
C GLY A 93 0.74 8.14 -0.53
N ARG A 94 -0.54 8.40 -0.78
CA ARG A 94 -1.41 9.22 0.09
C ARG A 94 -2.88 8.87 -0.03
N ILE A 95 -3.65 9.28 0.98
CA ILE A 95 -5.11 9.21 0.95
C ILE A 95 -5.67 10.47 0.28
N ILE A 96 -6.63 10.28 -0.62
CA ILE A 96 -7.34 11.32 -1.36
C ILE A 96 -8.85 11.13 -1.24
N ALA A 97 -9.63 12.14 -1.66
CA ALA A 97 -11.07 11.97 -1.83
C ALA A 97 -11.36 10.96 -2.94
N LYS A 98 -12.32 10.05 -2.72
CA LYS A 98 -12.69 9.06 -3.73
C LYS A 98 -13.53 9.70 -4.83
N GLU A 99 -13.08 9.53 -6.08
CA GLU A 99 -13.89 9.84 -7.26
C GLU A 99 -14.61 8.58 -7.76
N ASP A 100 -13.86 7.53 -8.13
CA ASP A 100 -14.37 6.28 -8.67
C ASP A 100 -13.78 5.07 -7.91
N LYS A 101 -12.49 4.78 -8.15
CA LYS A 101 -11.79 3.65 -7.53
C LYS A 101 -11.33 3.95 -6.10
N ARG A 102 -11.29 2.91 -5.25
CA ARG A 102 -10.75 3.00 -3.88
C ARG A 102 -9.22 2.93 -3.80
N VAL A 103 -8.58 2.41 -4.84
CA VAL A 103 -7.12 2.41 -5.00
C VAL A 103 -6.81 2.86 -6.44
N VAL A 104 -5.88 3.81 -6.56
CA VAL A 104 -5.41 4.34 -7.84
C VAL A 104 -3.89 4.15 -7.85
N ILE A 105 -3.40 3.32 -8.77
CA ILE A 105 -1.96 3.16 -9.02
C ILE A 105 -1.54 4.24 -10.03
N LYS A 106 -0.48 4.98 -9.72
CA LYS A 106 0.10 6.05 -10.52
C LYS A 106 1.55 5.75 -10.90
#